data_AF-A0A8X7NMQ4-F1
#
_entry.id   AF-A0A8X7NMQ4-F1
#
_cell.length_a   1.000
_cell.length_b   1.000
_cell.length_c   1.000
_cell.angle_alpha   90.00
_cell.angle_beta   90.00
_cell.angle_gamma   90.00
#
_symmetry.space_group_name_H-M   'P 1'
#
loop_
_entity.id
_entity.type
_entity.pdbx_description
1 polymer ?
#
loop_
_entity_poly.entity_id
_entity_poly.type
_entity_poly.pdbx_seq_one_letter_code
_entity_poly.pdbx_strand_id
1 'polypeptide(L)'
;MLLNSKFVVLISACTTLLASPIKKCKFPDKEGLVSVFKDGVNAGWAMSPDEACIPGKYCPYACPPGQLMNQWNPEATTYSYPTSMDGGLYCNNDGSTRKPFSDRELCVDGEGTVSVVNNAAKNVAFCQTVLPGNEAMLIPTNVESGKEQILAVPGPQYYASAASHYYVNPPGISTEDGCVWGTNDKEVGNWAPYVAGMNSDANGNTFIKIGVNPKHIDDFSGNTPNFGLRIVCDNPQDCNGMECELNPKNGYNKAKGPSSGLSLGAEYCIVTAKNHAKAKIEVFEV
;
A
#
# COMPACT_ATOMS: atom_id res chain seq x y z
N MET A 1 -31.49 74.58 -26.95
CA MET A 1 -31.69 73.38 -26.10
C MET A 1 -30.38 72.60 -26.09
N LEU A 2 -29.61 72.73 -25.01
CA LEU A 2 -28.34 72.02 -24.78
C LEU A 2 -28.66 70.67 -24.12
N LEU A 3 -28.41 69.55 -24.81
CA LEU A 3 -28.40 68.22 -24.20
C LEU A 3 -26.95 67.87 -23.83
N ASN A 4 -26.68 67.89 -22.52
CA ASN A 4 -25.41 67.49 -21.93
C ASN A 4 -25.35 65.96 -21.86
N SER A 5 -24.53 65.33 -22.69
CA SER A 5 -24.19 63.90 -22.57
C SER A 5 -23.05 63.74 -21.58
N LYS A 6 -23.31 63.18 -20.39
CA LYS A 6 -22.28 62.78 -19.43
C LYS A 6 -21.98 61.29 -19.64
N PHE A 7 -20.87 61.00 -20.31
CA PHE A 7 -20.26 59.67 -20.31
C PHE A 7 -19.56 59.45 -18.96
N VAL A 8 -20.04 58.50 -18.17
CA VAL A 8 -19.37 58.03 -16.95
C VAL A 8 -18.56 56.80 -17.34
N VAL A 9 -17.23 56.92 -17.33
CA VAL A 9 -16.32 55.79 -17.49
C VAL A 9 -16.15 55.13 -16.12
N LEU A 10 -16.77 53.96 -15.91
CA LEU A 10 -16.47 53.11 -14.77
C LEU A 10 -15.16 52.36 -15.04
N ILE A 11 -14.09 52.78 -14.36
CA ILE A 11 -12.83 52.03 -14.31
C ILE A 11 -13.02 50.95 -13.23
N SER A 12 -13.28 49.71 -13.67
CA SER A 12 -13.27 48.54 -12.78
C SER A 12 -11.82 48.18 -12.46
N ALA A 13 -11.38 48.49 -11.24
CA ALA A 13 -10.10 48.02 -10.73
C ALA A 13 -10.20 46.52 -10.45
N CYS A 14 -9.71 45.70 -11.38
CA CYS A 14 -9.53 44.27 -11.16
C CYS A 14 -8.32 44.06 -10.25
N THR A 15 -8.54 44.07 -8.93
CA THR A 15 -7.54 43.61 -7.96
C THR A 15 -7.32 42.13 -8.15
N THR A 16 -6.22 41.76 -8.82
CA THR A 16 -5.70 40.40 -8.83
C THR A 16 -5.28 40.06 -7.40
N LEU A 17 -6.14 39.34 -6.67
CA LEU A 17 -5.76 38.64 -5.45
C LEU A 17 -4.70 37.62 -5.83
N LEU A 18 -3.43 37.93 -5.61
CA LEU A 18 -2.37 36.94 -5.60
C LEU A 18 -2.69 35.96 -4.48
N ALA A 19 -3.20 34.78 -4.83
CA ALA A 19 -3.37 33.70 -3.88
C ALA A 19 -2.01 33.44 -3.23
N SER A 20 -1.95 33.54 -1.89
CA SER A 20 -0.73 33.17 -1.17
C SER A 20 -0.40 31.71 -1.50
N PRO A 21 0.87 31.36 -1.71
CA PRO A 21 1.24 29.98 -2.04
C PRO A 21 0.71 29.03 -0.96
N ILE A 22 -0.01 27.98 -1.38
CA ILE A 22 -0.61 27.00 -0.47
C ILE A 22 0.51 26.40 0.39
N LYS A 23 0.39 26.55 1.71
CA LYS A 23 1.41 26.09 2.66
C LYS A 23 1.33 24.58 2.79
N LYS A 24 2.26 23.85 2.19
CA LYS A 24 2.35 22.37 2.32
C LYS A 24 2.74 21.96 3.74
N CYS A 25 2.18 20.87 4.24
CA CYS A 25 2.62 20.26 5.49
C CYS A 25 3.88 19.43 5.27
N LYS A 26 4.87 19.64 6.15
CA LYS A 26 6.15 18.93 6.06
C LYS A 26 6.01 17.50 6.57
N PHE A 27 6.54 16.54 5.83
CA PHE A 27 6.68 15.16 6.29
C PHE A 27 7.55 15.08 7.57
N PRO A 28 7.12 14.35 8.62
CA PRO A 28 7.86 14.26 9.89
C PRO A 28 9.01 13.26 9.79
N ASP A 29 10.07 13.65 9.07
CA ASP A 29 11.30 12.89 8.78
C ASP A 29 12.07 12.37 10.02
N LYS A 30 11.77 12.89 11.22
CA LYS A 30 12.45 12.52 12.48
C LYS A 30 11.69 11.48 13.32
N GLU A 31 10.54 11.00 12.87
CA GLU A 31 9.67 10.10 13.63
C GLU A 31 9.82 8.62 13.25
N GLY A 32 10.94 8.24 12.63
CA GLY A 32 11.20 6.85 12.23
C GLY A 32 10.32 6.34 11.09
N LEU A 33 9.59 7.23 10.42
CA LEU A 33 8.74 6.91 9.29
C LEU A 33 9.56 6.64 8.02
N VAL A 34 9.00 5.81 7.15
CA VAL A 34 9.56 5.54 5.83
C VAL A 34 9.07 6.63 4.88
N SER A 35 10.00 7.25 4.17
CA SER A 35 9.67 8.31 3.22
C SER A 35 9.38 7.72 1.85
N VAL A 36 8.24 8.11 1.26
CA VAL A 36 7.76 7.66 -0.05
C VAL A 36 7.98 8.79 -1.07
N PHE A 37 8.77 8.56 -2.14
CA PHE A 37 9.09 9.54 -3.19
C PHE A 37 9.42 10.96 -2.69
N LYS A 38 10.60 11.16 -2.12
CA LYS A 38 11.02 12.48 -1.57
C LYS A 38 11.04 13.61 -2.59
N ASP A 39 11.38 13.28 -3.84
CA ASP A 39 11.55 14.26 -4.91
C ASP A 39 10.22 14.65 -5.58
N GLY A 40 9.13 13.97 -5.23
CA GLY A 40 7.79 14.26 -5.71
C GLY A 40 7.11 15.43 -4.99
N VAL A 41 5.91 15.78 -5.45
CA VAL A 41 5.03 16.78 -4.83
C VAL A 41 4.58 16.33 -3.43
N ASN A 42 4.46 15.02 -3.24
CA ASN A 42 4.15 14.35 -1.97
C ASN A 42 5.29 14.42 -0.94
N ALA A 43 6.52 14.76 -1.35
CA ALA A 43 7.62 15.11 -0.44
C ALA A 43 7.84 14.14 0.75
N GLY A 44 7.67 12.83 0.51
CA GLY A 44 7.83 11.79 1.52
C GLY A 44 6.55 11.18 2.09
N TRP A 45 5.40 11.83 1.93
CA TRP A 45 4.10 11.28 2.33
C TRP A 45 3.74 10.05 1.49
N ALA A 46 3.04 9.07 2.08
CA ALA A 46 2.52 7.90 1.38
C ALA A 46 1.27 8.27 0.57
N MET A 47 1.46 9.18 -0.37
CA MET A 47 0.48 9.76 -1.28
C MET A 47 1.06 9.67 -2.69
N SER A 48 0.22 9.73 -3.72
CA SER A 48 0.71 9.69 -5.11
C SER A 48 1.76 10.78 -5.36
N PRO A 49 2.79 10.55 -6.20
CA PRO A 49 3.90 11.51 -6.36
C PRO A 49 3.50 12.92 -6.80
N ASP A 50 2.32 13.09 -7.40
CA ASP A 50 1.71 14.34 -7.83
C ASP A 50 0.76 14.96 -6.79
N GLU A 51 0.52 14.29 -5.66
CA GLU A 51 -0.38 14.72 -4.61
C GLU A 51 0.35 15.43 -3.47
N ALA A 52 -0.06 16.67 -3.14
CA ALA A 52 0.49 17.40 -2.01
C ALA A 52 -0.31 17.16 -0.71
N CYS A 53 0.41 17.02 0.40
CA CYS A 53 -0.15 17.19 1.74
C CYS A 53 -0.33 18.69 2.04
N ILE A 54 -1.58 19.15 2.06
CA ILE A 54 -1.97 20.56 2.20
C ILE A 54 -3.03 20.74 3.28
N PRO A 55 -3.24 21.96 3.79
CA PRO A 55 -4.14 22.18 4.91
C PRO A 55 -5.56 21.69 4.66
N GLY A 56 -6.16 21.11 5.69
CA GLY A 56 -7.49 20.52 5.61
C GLY A 56 -7.49 19.05 5.18
N LYS A 57 -6.37 18.49 4.73
CA LYS A 57 -6.25 17.07 4.35
C LYS A 57 -5.72 16.20 5.49
N TYR A 58 -6.09 14.93 5.45
CA TYR A 58 -5.34 13.86 6.08
C TYR A 58 -4.24 13.38 5.13
N CYS A 59 -3.04 13.15 5.67
CA CYS A 59 -1.85 12.80 4.92
C CYS A 59 -1.29 11.47 5.41
N PRO A 60 -1.53 10.37 4.65
CA PRO A 60 -1.01 9.06 4.98
C PRO A 60 0.53 9.01 4.94
N TYR A 61 1.10 8.14 5.76
CA TYR A 61 2.55 7.94 5.84
C TYR A 61 2.88 6.45 5.92
N ALA A 62 4.11 6.10 5.58
CA ALA A 62 4.59 4.72 5.63
C ALA A 62 5.30 4.44 6.95
N CYS A 63 4.93 3.32 7.58
CA CYS A 63 5.64 2.77 8.74
C CYS A 63 6.73 1.79 8.28
N PRO A 64 7.74 1.51 9.13
CA PRO A 64 8.72 0.47 8.87
C PRO A 64 8.09 -0.90 8.57
N PRO A 65 8.80 -1.81 7.87
CA PRO A 65 8.33 -3.17 7.63
C PRO A 65 7.84 -3.86 8.91
N GLY A 66 6.69 -4.53 8.82
CA GLY A 66 6.03 -5.16 9.97
C GLY A 66 5.07 -4.26 10.74
N GLN A 67 5.09 -2.95 10.51
CA GLN A 67 4.26 -1.98 11.22
C GLN A 67 3.15 -1.38 10.35
N LEU A 68 2.08 -0.95 11.00
CA LEU A 68 0.91 -0.34 10.39
C LEU A 68 0.77 1.12 10.84
N MET A 69 0.27 1.96 9.94
CA MET A 69 -0.11 3.34 10.25
C MET A 69 -1.23 3.35 11.30
N ASN A 70 -1.02 4.05 12.41
CA ASN A 70 -1.93 4.07 13.57
C ASN A 70 -2.65 5.41 13.76
N GLN A 71 -2.75 6.20 12.69
CA GLN A 71 -3.40 7.51 12.67
C GLN A 71 -4.29 7.62 11.43
N TRP A 72 -5.49 8.16 11.59
CA TRP A 72 -6.48 8.42 10.53
C TRP A 72 -7.64 9.24 11.12
N ASN A 73 -8.58 9.68 10.30
CA ASN A 73 -9.79 10.36 10.76
C ASN A 73 -10.60 9.47 11.72
N PRO A 74 -10.86 9.87 12.98
CA PRO A 74 -11.65 9.08 13.93
C PRO A 74 -13.08 8.77 13.46
N GLU A 75 -13.62 9.55 12.52
CA GLU A 75 -14.92 9.30 11.90
C GLU A 75 -14.88 8.22 10.81
N ALA A 76 -13.69 7.89 10.29
CA ALA A 76 -13.48 6.80 9.34
C ALA A 76 -13.51 5.45 10.08
N THR A 77 -14.72 5.01 10.43
CA THR A 77 -14.97 3.75 11.15
C THR A 77 -15.30 2.58 10.24
N THR A 78 -15.65 2.86 8.98
CA THR A 78 -15.95 1.86 7.94
C THR A 78 -15.07 2.08 6.72
N TYR A 79 -14.92 1.02 5.92
CA TYR A 79 -14.33 1.11 4.59
C TYR A 79 -15.36 1.69 3.62
N SER A 80 -15.47 3.01 3.57
CA SER A 80 -16.42 3.71 2.71
C SER A 80 -15.85 5.02 2.20
N TYR A 81 -15.94 5.23 0.89
CA TYR A 81 -15.53 6.50 0.28
C TYR A 81 -16.52 7.63 0.66
N PRO A 82 -16.06 8.86 0.93
CA PRO A 82 -14.66 9.31 0.88
C PRO A 82 -13.86 9.10 2.17
N THR A 83 -14.50 8.79 3.30
CA THR A 83 -13.83 8.76 4.61
C THR A 83 -12.73 7.70 4.71
N SER A 84 -12.77 6.63 3.90
CA SER A 84 -11.68 5.65 3.81
C SER A 84 -10.37 6.19 3.25
N MET A 85 -10.40 7.37 2.64
CA MET A 85 -9.21 8.08 2.14
C MET A 85 -8.50 8.87 3.23
N ASP A 86 -9.15 9.12 4.37
CA ASP A 86 -8.67 10.04 5.40
C ASP A 86 -7.65 9.39 6.36
N GLY A 87 -6.55 8.88 5.82
CA GLY A 87 -5.47 8.24 6.57
C GLY A 87 -4.38 9.21 7.04
N GLY A 88 -3.71 8.86 8.13
CA GLY A 88 -2.50 9.51 8.60
C GLY A 88 -2.71 10.76 9.44
N LEU A 89 -1.80 11.73 9.29
CA LEU A 89 -1.79 12.95 10.08
C LEU A 89 -2.67 14.03 9.46
N TYR A 90 -3.34 14.82 10.29
CA TYR A 90 -4.12 15.95 9.80
C TYR A 90 -3.21 17.16 9.56
N CYS A 91 -3.31 17.79 8.39
CA CYS A 91 -2.59 19.00 8.05
C CYS A 91 -3.37 20.26 8.47
N ASN A 92 -2.83 21.00 9.43
CA ASN A 92 -3.43 22.22 9.96
C ASN A 92 -3.27 23.40 8.99
N ASN A 93 -4.09 24.44 9.17
CA ASN A 93 -4.07 25.68 8.37
C ASN A 93 -2.72 26.40 8.36
N ASP A 94 -1.91 26.20 9.41
CA ASP A 94 -0.57 26.77 9.52
C ASP A 94 0.53 25.85 8.95
N GLY A 95 0.19 24.78 8.24
CA GLY A 95 1.16 23.85 7.66
C GLY A 95 1.87 22.93 8.67
N SER A 96 1.45 22.92 9.94
CA SER A 96 1.84 21.89 10.91
C SER A 96 0.95 20.66 10.81
N THR A 97 1.44 19.52 11.30
CA THR A 97 0.69 18.26 11.33
C THR A 97 0.25 17.92 12.76
N ARG A 98 -0.90 17.25 12.90
CA ARG A 98 -1.41 16.77 14.19
C ARG A 98 -1.86 15.32 14.09
N LYS A 99 -1.57 14.53 15.13
CA LYS A 99 -2.15 13.19 15.34
C LYS A 99 -3.66 13.30 15.57
N PRO A 100 -4.50 12.65 14.75
CA PRO A 100 -5.93 12.58 15.03
C PRO A 100 -6.23 11.82 16.33
N PHE A 101 -5.46 10.78 16.65
CA PHE A 101 -5.50 10.08 17.95
C PHE A 101 -4.30 10.51 18.78
N SER A 102 -4.51 11.43 19.73
CA SER A 102 -3.44 12.03 20.54
C SER A 102 -2.73 11.05 21.48
N ASP A 103 -3.41 9.97 21.84
CA ASP A 103 -2.97 8.91 22.75
C ASP A 103 -2.32 7.72 22.03
N ARG A 104 -2.27 7.74 20.69
CA ARG A 104 -1.64 6.70 19.88
C ARG A 104 -0.28 7.12 19.34
N GLU A 105 0.59 6.13 19.20
CA GLU A 105 1.82 6.28 18.41
C GLU A 105 1.49 6.46 16.92
N LEU A 106 2.50 6.84 16.12
CA LEU A 106 2.33 6.89 14.67
C LEU A 106 2.26 5.49 14.06
N CYS A 107 3.17 4.62 14.46
CA CYS A 107 3.23 3.25 13.98
C CYS A 107 2.93 2.28 15.10
N VAL A 108 2.28 1.17 14.75
CA VAL A 108 2.03 0.04 15.66
C VAL A 108 2.49 -1.24 14.97
N ASP A 109 3.08 -2.17 15.73
CA ASP A 109 3.43 -3.47 15.19
C ASP A 109 2.17 -4.21 14.71
N GLY A 110 2.28 -4.89 13.57
CA GLY A 110 1.28 -5.88 13.18
C GLY A 110 1.36 -7.12 14.08
N GLU A 111 0.54 -8.12 13.77
CA GLU A 111 0.46 -9.39 14.54
C GLU A 111 1.75 -10.23 14.49
N GLY A 112 2.70 -9.85 13.62
CA GLY A 112 4.02 -10.46 13.51
C GLY A 112 3.98 -11.91 13.03
N THR A 113 2.91 -12.36 12.39
CA THR A 113 2.68 -13.77 12.01
C THR A 113 3.20 -14.14 10.62
N VAL A 114 3.51 -13.15 9.77
CA VAL A 114 3.93 -13.40 8.39
C VAL A 114 5.21 -12.64 8.06
N SER A 115 6.18 -13.34 7.50
CA SER A 115 7.38 -12.76 6.88
C SER A 115 7.51 -13.19 5.42
N VAL A 116 8.41 -12.55 4.70
CA VAL A 116 8.85 -12.93 3.34
C VAL A 116 10.28 -13.40 3.43
N VAL A 117 10.59 -14.52 2.77
CA VAL A 117 11.95 -15.00 2.53
C VAL A 117 12.24 -14.91 1.05
N ASN A 118 13.28 -14.17 0.68
CA ASN A 118 13.68 -14.01 -0.70
C ASN A 118 14.78 -15.02 -1.07
N ASN A 119 14.42 -16.08 -1.80
CA ASN A 119 15.37 -17.07 -2.34
C ASN A 119 15.80 -16.74 -3.78
N ALA A 120 15.36 -15.62 -4.37
CA ALA A 120 15.82 -15.15 -5.67
C ALA A 120 17.21 -14.51 -5.57
N ALA A 121 17.93 -14.42 -6.69
CA ALA A 121 19.27 -13.86 -6.75
C ALA A 121 19.34 -12.33 -6.55
N LYS A 122 18.21 -11.62 -6.66
CA LYS A 122 18.10 -10.17 -6.52
C LYS A 122 17.07 -9.79 -5.47
N ASN A 123 17.09 -8.53 -5.03
CA ASN A 123 16.08 -7.98 -4.12
C ASN A 123 14.67 -8.11 -4.71
N VAL A 124 13.65 -8.14 -3.85
CA VAL A 124 12.23 -8.15 -4.25
C VAL A 124 11.49 -7.06 -3.49
N ALA A 125 10.78 -6.20 -4.21
CA ALA A 125 9.96 -5.15 -3.63
C ALA A 125 8.51 -5.60 -3.41
N PHE A 126 8.11 -5.65 -2.13
CA PHE A 126 6.72 -5.81 -1.69
C PHE A 126 6.16 -4.43 -1.38
N CYS A 127 5.13 -4.02 -2.13
CA CYS A 127 4.56 -2.68 -2.04
C CYS A 127 3.16 -2.73 -1.45
N GLN A 128 3.00 -2.30 -0.21
CA GLN A 128 1.73 -2.29 0.49
C GLN A 128 0.84 -1.15 0.00
N THR A 129 -0.45 -1.41 -0.13
CA THR A 129 -1.45 -0.37 -0.38
C THR A 129 -1.59 0.56 0.83
N VAL A 130 -1.77 1.85 0.56
CA VAL A 130 -2.01 2.85 1.59
C VAL A 130 -3.48 2.79 2.01
N LEU A 131 -3.75 2.20 3.17
CA LEU A 131 -5.09 2.08 3.73
C LEU A 131 -5.08 2.35 5.24
N PRO A 132 -5.95 3.23 5.78
CA PRO A 132 -6.79 4.19 5.06
C PRO A 132 -5.96 5.15 4.22
N GLY A 133 -6.48 5.56 3.06
CA GLY A 133 -5.74 6.32 2.08
C GLY A 133 -6.22 6.05 0.65
N ASN A 134 -5.39 6.41 -0.31
CA ASN A 134 -5.72 6.31 -1.74
C ASN A 134 -5.58 4.91 -2.35
N GLU A 135 -5.26 3.90 -1.53
CA GLU A 135 -5.07 2.50 -1.92
C GLU A 135 -3.99 2.24 -2.97
N ALA A 136 -3.20 3.26 -3.31
CA ALA A 136 -2.02 3.06 -4.15
C ALA A 136 -0.96 2.24 -3.39
N MET A 137 -0.21 1.42 -4.10
CA MET A 137 0.82 0.52 -3.58
C MET A 137 2.14 1.25 -3.31
N LEU A 138 2.12 2.15 -2.33
CA LEU A 138 3.20 3.12 -2.13
C LEU A 138 4.11 2.82 -0.94
N ILE A 139 3.68 1.99 0.01
CA ILE A 139 4.44 1.70 1.24
C ILE A 139 5.46 0.58 0.93
N PRO A 140 6.77 0.87 0.97
CA PRO A 140 7.77 -0.06 0.45
C PRO A 140 8.28 -1.04 1.53
N THR A 141 8.42 -2.30 1.14
CA THR A 141 9.23 -3.30 1.86
C THR A 141 10.20 -3.93 0.88
N ASN A 142 11.50 -3.64 1.04
CA ASN A 142 12.56 -4.25 0.24
C ASN A 142 13.08 -5.52 0.92
N VAL A 143 13.03 -6.65 0.23
CA VAL A 143 13.56 -7.92 0.73
C VAL A 143 14.81 -8.29 -0.07
N GLU A 144 15.98 -8.06 0.53
CA GLU A 144 17.27 -8.40 -0.08
C GLU A 144 17.41 -9.91 -0.36
N SER A 145 18.26 -10.27 -1.32
CA SER A 145 18.52 -11.68 -1.66
C SER A 145 19.03 -12.47 -0.45
N GLY A 146 18.44 -13.64 -0.21
CA GLY A 146 18.75 -14.52 0.92
C GLY A 146 18.35 -13.95 2.29
N LYS A 147 17.55 -12.88 2.33
CA LYS A 147 17.07 -12.25 3.56
C LYS A 147 15.61 -12.53 3.82
N GLU A 148 15.25 -12.36 5.08
CA GLU A 148 13.88 -12.38 5.58
C GLU A 148 13.47 -10.96 6.00
N GLN A 149 12.22 -10.60 5.74
CA GLN A 149 11.60 -9.36 6.22
C GLN A 149 10.19 -9.64 6.74
N ILE A 150 9.83 -9.03 7.86
CA ILE A 150 8.49 -9.14 8.42
C ILE A 150 7.50 -8.30 7.60
N LEU A 151 6.29 -8.81 7.37
CA LEU A 151 5.19 -8.06 6.76
C LEU A 151 4.25 -7.52 7.84
N ALA A 152 3.65 -6.36 7.57
CA ALA A 152 2.63 -5.81 8.43
C ALA A 152 1.34 -6.64 8.27
N VAL A 153 0.91 -7.30 9.34
CA VAL A 153 -0.34 -8.09 9.40
C VAL A 153 -1.32 -7.39 10.33
N PRO A 154 -2.43 -6.84 9.82
CA PRO A 154 -3.46 -6.23 10.65
C PRO A 154 -4.21 -7.24 11.51
N GLY A 155 -4.36 -6.91 12.79
CA GLY A 155 -5.35 -7.55 13.67
C GLY A 155 -6.76 -6.96 13.47
N PRO A 156 -7.76 -7.54 14.14
CA PRO A 156 -9.17 -7.13 13.97
C PRO A 156 -9.46 -5.69 14.42
N GLN A 157 -8.60 -5.11 15.27
CA GLN A 157 -8.73 -3.73 15.77
C GLN A 157 -8.16 -2.68 14.82
N TYR A 158 -7.44 -3.11 13.78
CA TYR A 158 -6.95 -2.19 12.76
C TYR A 158 -8.11 -1.56 12.00
N TYR A 159 -7.89 -0.37 11.43
CA TYR A 159 -8.85 0.41 10.67
C TYR A 159 -9.88 -0.45 9.90
N ALA A 160 -11.17 -0.32 10.25
CA ALA A 160 -12.29 -1.05 9.66
C ALA A 160 -12.11 -2.58 9.57
N SER A 161 -11.32 -3.17 10.46
CA SER A 161 -10.89 -4.58 10.43
C SER A 161 -10.31 -5.01 9.06
N ALA A 162 -9.68 -4.06 8.36
CA ALA A 162 -9.16 -4.25 7.03
C ALA A 162 -7.92 -5.16 7.00
N ALA A 163 -7.68 -5.76 5.84
CA ALA A 163 -6.47 -6.50 5.56
C ALA A 163 -5.39 -5.59 4.97
N SER A 164 -4.14 -6.02 5.09
CA SER A 164 -3.06 -5.46 4.28
C SER A 164 -3.08 -6.13 2.91
N HIS A 165 -2.62 -5.40 1.90
CA HIS A 165 -2.51 -5.90 0.54
C HIS A 165 -1.18 -5.42 -0.04
N TYR A 166 -0.42 -6.34 -0.64
CA TYR A 166 0.88 -6.06 -1.26
C TYR A 166 0.86 -6.44 -2.73
N TYR A 167 1.54 -5.63 -3.53
CA TYR A 167 1.96 -5.97 -4.89
C TYR A 167 3.40 -6.49 -4.82
N VAL A 168 3.67 -7.62 -5.47
CA VAL A 168 4.96 -8.30 -5.43
C VAL A 168 5.66 -8.17 -6.77
N ASN A 169 6.64 -7.26 -6.82
CA ASN A 169 7.36 -6.95 -8.05
C ASN A 169 8.36 -8.05 -8.44
N PRO A 170 8.75 -8.14 -9.72
CA PRO A 170 9.80 -9.05 -10.16
C PRO A 170 11.15 -8.84 -9.42
N PRO A 171 11.95 -9.90 -9.21
CA PRO A 171 13.28 -9.77 -8.64
C PRO A 171 14.17 -8.79 -9.41
N GLY A 172 14.83 -7.90 -8.68
CA GLY A 172 15.70 -6.84 -9.21
C GLY A 172 15.01 -5.51 -9.46
N ILE A 173 13.71 -5.39 -9.20
CA ILE A 173 13.00 -4.11 -9.19
C ILE A 173 13.19 -3.47 -7.82
N SER A 174 13.63 -2.21 -7.80
CA SER A 174 13.81 -1.42 -6.58
C SER A 174 12.46 -1.03 -5.97
N THR A 175 12.43 -0.59 -4.72
CA THR A 175 11.23 -0.04 -4.11
C THR A 175 10.79 1.27 -4.77
N GLU A 176 11.74 2.05 -5.26
CA GLU A 176 11.52 3.31 -5.98
C GLU A 176 10.87 3.06 -7.35
N ASP A 177 11.27 1.99 -8.06
CA ASP A 177 10.70 1.65 -9.36
C ASP A 177 9.43 0.79 -9.24
N GLY A 178 9.29 0.03 -8.15
CA GLY A 178 8.25 -0.97 -7.96
C GLY A 178 7.06 -0.50 -7.14
N CYS A 179 7.23 0.43 -6.20
CA CYS A 179 6.14 0.93 -5.35
C CYS A 179 5.53 2.20 -5.91
N VAL A 180 5.16 2.16 -7.19
CA VAL A 180 4.59 3.27 -7.95
C VAL A 180 3.24 2.89 -8.53
N TRP A 181 2.40 3.89 -8.75
CA TRP A 181 1.34 3.78 -9.74
C TRP A 181 1.94 4.08 -11.12
N GLY A 182 2.10 3.05 -11.95
CA GLY A 182 2.88 3.12 -13.19
C GLY A 182 2.04 3.29 -14.46
N THR A 183 2.58 2.78 -15.57
CA THR A 183 1.89 2.55 -16.84
C THR A 183 1.97 1.06 -17.20
N ASN A 184 1.16 0.58 -18.15
CA ASN A 184 1.21 -0.80 -18.63
C ASN A 184 2.41 -1.09 -19.57
N ASP A 185 3.43 -0.23 -19.60
CA ASP A 185 4.66 -0.48 -20.34
C ASP A 185 5.57 -1.51 -19.63
N LYS A 186 5.37 -1.73 -18.33
CA LYS A 186 6.15 -2.64 -17.48
C LYS A 186 5.27 -3.36 -16.46
N GLU A 187 5.62 -4.61 -16.13
CA GLU A 187 4.97 -5.45 -15.12
C GLU A 187 5.39 -5.10 -13.68
N VAL A 188 5.30 -3.81 -13.31
CA VAL A 188 5.71 -3.29 -11.99
C VAL A 188 4.58 -2.50 -11.34
N GLY A 189 4.66 -2.27 -10.03
CA GLY A 189 3.66 -1.50 -9.28
C GLY A 189 2.28 -2.12 -9.39
N ASN A 190 1.30 -1.34 -9.84
CA ASN A 190 -0.07 -1.83 -10.02
C ASN A 190 -0.21 -2.93 -11.12
N TRP A 191 0.84 -3.16 -11.92
CA TRP A 191 0.95 -4.26 -12.88
C TRP A 191 1.92 -5.35 -12.44
N ALA A 192 2.43 -5.33 -11.21
CA ALA A 192 3.22 -6.43 -10.68
C ALA A 192 2.47 -7.77 -10.86
N PRO A 193 3.16 -8.87 -11.19
CA PRO A 193 2.50 -10.10 -11.60
C PRO A 193 1.74 -10.81 -10.47
N TYR A 194 2.15 -10.59 -9.22
CA TYR A 194 1.56 -11.23 -8.06
C TYR A 194 1.12 -10.21 -7.01
N VAL A 195 0.15 -10.63 -6.21
CA VAL A 195 -0.34 -9.92 -5.03
C VAL A 195 -0.36 -10.84 -3.81
N ALA A 196 -0.20 -10.24 -2.64
CA ALA A 196 -0.36 -10.91 -1.35
C ALA A 196 -1.38 -10.16 -0.48
N GLY A 197 -2.20 -10.88 0.28
CA GLY A 197 -3.23 -10.35 1.16
C GLY A 197 -3.23 -11.08 2.51
N MET A 198 -3.39 -10.36 3.62
CA MET A 198 -3.29 -10.93 4.95
C MET A 198 -3.91 -10.05 6.05
N ASN A 199 -4.55 -10.74 7.00
CA ASN A 199 -5.12 -10.19 8.23
C ASN A 199 -5.27 -11.32 9.25
N SER A 200 -5.40 -10.95 10.52
CA SER A 200 -5.69 -11.88 11.61
C SER A 200 -7.08 -11.66 12.20
N ASP A 201 -7.69 -12.74 12.68
CA ASP A 201 -8.94 -12.68 13.46
C ASP A 201 -8.67 -12.59 14.97
N ALA A 202 -9.76 -12.41 15.73
CA ALA A 202 -9.70 -12.34 17.19
C ALA A 202 -9.32 -13.67 17.88
N ASN A 203 -9.28 -14.78 17.15
CA ASN A 203 -8.85 -16.08 17.65
C ASN A 203 -7.35 -16.33 17.40
N GLY A 204 -6.64 -15.34 16.83
CA GLY A 204 -5.23 -15.45 16.50
C GLY A 204 -4.95 -16.21 15.20
N ASN A 205 -5.96 -16.52 14.39
CA ASN A 205 -5.73 -17.10 13.07
C ASN A 205 -5.31 -15.99 12.10
N THR A 206 -4.27 -16.22 11.32
CA THR A 206 -3.86 -15.35 10.22
C THR A 206 -4.21 -15.98 8.88
N PHE A 207 -4.95 -15.27 8.06
CA PHE A 207 -5.28 -15.67 6.69
C PHE A 207 -4.26 -15.06 5.75
N ILE A 208 -3.64 -15.88 4.90
CA ILE A 208 -2.56 -15.48 4.00
C ILE A 208 -2.94 -15.92 2.60
N LYS A 209 -3.16 -14.95 1.72
CA LYS A 209 -3.49 -15.15 0.32
C LYS A 209 -2.32 -14.73 -0.54
N ILE A 210 -1.91 -15.58 -1.48
CA ILE A 210 -1.11 -15.18 -2.64
C ILE A 210 -1.94 -15.42 -3.89
N GLY A 211 -1.85 -14.52 -4.86
CA GLY A 211 -2.58 -14.66 -6.12
C GLY A 211 -1.88 -13.96 -7.28
N VAL A 212 -2.30 -14.32 -8.48
CA VAL A 212 -1.96 -13.58 -9.69
C VAL A 212 -2.69 -12.24 -9.65
N ASN A 213 -2.04 -11.17 -10.08
CA ASN A 213 -2.67 -9.86 -10.15
C ASN A 213 -3.65 -9.81 -11.35
N PRO A 214 -4.95 -9.53 -11.14
CA PRO A 214 -5.90 -9.37 -12.24
C PRO A 214 -5.44 -8.35 -13.30
N LYS A 215 -4.84 -7.23 -12.90
CA LYS A 215 -4.32 -6.23 -13.85
C LYS A 215 -3.17 -6.75 -14.72
N HIS A 216 -2.37 -7.66 -14.18
CA HIS A 216 -1.33 -8.32 -14.97
C HIS A 216 -1.95 -9.27 -16.01
N ILE A 217 -3.10 -9.87 -15.71
CA ILE A 217 -3.86 -10.67 -16.70
C ILE A 217 -4.44 -9.81 -17.81
N ASP A 218 -4.98 -8.64 -17.45
CA ASP A 218 -5.60 -7.74 -18.42
C ASP A 218 -4.59 -7.23 -19.47
N ASP A 219 -3.39 -6.84 -19.03
CA ASP A 219 -2.41 -6.15 -19.90
C ASP A 219 -1.19 -6.99 -20.30
N PHE A 220 -0.88 -8.06 -19.55
CA PHE A 220 0.29 -8.93 -19.76
C PHE A 220 -0.11 -10.42 -19.85
N SER A 221 -1.29 -10.68 -20.41
CA SER A 221 -1.82 -12.04 -20.58
C SER A 221 -0.82 -12.97 -21.27
N GLY A 222 -0.54 -14.12 -20.66
CA GLY A 222 0.40 -15.12 -21.19
C GLY A 222 1.88 -14.82 -20.92
N ASN A 223 2.23 -13.63 -20.43
CA ASN A 223 3.58 -13.35 -19.97
C ASN A 223 3.81 -14.05 -18.62
N THR A 224 4.39 -15.24 -18.63
CA THR A 224 4.62 -15.98 -17.39
C THR A 224 5.88 -15.44 -16.69
N PRO A 225 5.78 -14.98 -15.43
CA PRO A 225 6.94 -14.47 -14.69
C PRO A 225 8.02 -15.55 -14.56
N ASN A 226 9.28 -15.13 -14.44
CA ASN A 226 10.42 -16.02 -14.19
C ASN A 226 10.69 -16.27 -12.69
N PHE A 227 9.71 -15.95 -11.84
CA PHE A 227 9.74 -16.18 -10.40
C PHE A 227 8.36 -16.57 -9.90
N GLY A 228 8.29 -17.22 -8.74
CA GLY A 228 7.05 -17.68 -8.12
C GLY A 228 7.01 -17.39 -6.63
N LEU A 229 5.83 -17.63 -6.06
CA LEU A 229 5.55 -17.47 -4.63
C LEU A 229 5.03 -18.78 -4.06
N ARG A 230 5.41 -19.12 -2.83
CA ARG A 230 4.77 -20.19 -2.07
C ARG A 230 4.64 -19.81 -0.61
N ILE A 231 3.64 -20.37 0.06
CA ILE A 231 3.49 -20.20 1.51
C ILE A 231 4.01 -21.45 2.22
N VAL A 232 4.92 -21.24 3.17
CA VAL A 232 5.39 -22.27 4.10
C VAL A 232 5.07 -21.85 5.53
N CYS A 233 5.00 -22.82 6.44
CA CYS A 233 4.82 -22.56 7.86
C CYS A 233 5.98 -23.17 8.63
N ASP A 234 6.41 -22.49 9.70
CA ASP A 234 7.50 -22.99 10.56
C ASP A 234 7.18 -24.39 11.10
N ASN A 235 5.90 -24.63 11.41
CA ASN A 235 5.36 -25.96 11.67
C ASN A 235 4.13 -26.21 10.78
N PRO A 236 4.21 -27.14 9.80
CA PRO A 236 3.11 -27.42 8.87
C PRO A 236 1.78 -27.81 9.53
N GLN A 237 1.80 -28.42 10.73
CA GLN A 237 0.59 -28.84 11.45
C GLN A 237 -0.22 -27.65 12.01
N ASP A 238 0.46 -26.52 12.20
CA ASP A 238 -0.15 -25.29 12.71
C ASP A 238 -0.82 -24.49 11.58
N CYS A 239 -0.76 -24.98 10.34
CA CYS A 239 -1.36 -24.35 9.18
C CYS A 239 -2.38 -25.25 8.48
N ASN A 240 -3.44 -24.63 7.99
CA ASN A 240 -4.40 -25.23 7.07
C ASN A 240 -4.20 -24.62 5.67
N GLY A 241 -4.47 -25.37 4.61
CA GLY A 241 -4.36 -24.83 3.25
C GLY A 241 -2.97 -24.92 2.61
N MET A 242 -2.05 -25.72 3.21
CA MET A 242 -0.66 -25.90 2.74
C MET A 242 -0.57 -26.39 1.29
N GLU A 243 0.63 -26.31 0.70
CA GLU A 243 0.85 -26.45 -0.76
C GLU A 243 0.27 -25.30 -1.60
N CYS A 244 0.05 -24.14 -0.97
CA CYS A 244 -0.31 -22.91 -1.67
C CYS A 244 0.90 -22.34 -2.41
N GLU A 245 0.87 -22.38 -3.74
CA GLU A 245 1.99 -21.98 -4.60
C GLU A 245 1.52 -21.38 -5.93
N LEU A 246 2.19 -20.31 -6.35
CA LEU A 246 2.17 -19.73 -7.69
C LEU A 246 3.52 -20.08 -8.35
N ASN A 247 3.57 -21.19 -9.09
CA ASN A 247 4.80 -21.64 -9.76
C ASN A 247 4.67 -21.44 -11.28
N PRO A 248 5.49 -20.58 -11.90
CA PRO A 248 5.52 -20.39 -13.35
C PRO A 248 5.62 -21.67 -14.19
N LYS A 249 6.25 -22.73 -13.66
CA LYS A 249 6.36 -24.03 -14.36
C LYS A 249 5.01 -24.71 -14.58
N ASN A 250 4.00 -24.34 -13.81
CA ASN A 250 2.63 -24.83 -13.97
C ASN A 250 1.86 -24.06 -15.06
N GLY A 251 2.44 -22.99 -15.59
CA GLY A 251 1.84 -22.12 -16.61
C GLY A 251 1.37 -20.78 -16.07
N TYR A 252 0.97 -19.90 -16.98
CA TYR A 252 0.42 -18.59 -16.66
C TYR A 252 -0.89 -18.68 -15.88
N ASN A 253 -1.05 -17.80 -14.89
CA ASN A 253 -2.26 -17.70 -14.08
C ASN A 253 -2.67 -19.04 -13.44
N LYS A 254 -1.72 -19.68 -12.74
CA LYS A 254 -1.93 -20.98 -12.08
C LYS A 254 -1.58 -20.92 -10.61
N ALA A 255 -2.57 -21.17 -9.76
CA ALA A 255 -2.39 -21.38 -8.34
C ALA A 255 -2.61 -22.85 -7.99
N LYS A 256 -1.74 -23.38 -7.14
CA LYS A 256 -1.88 -24.69 -6.51
C LYS A 256 -2.28 -24.52 -5.05
N GLY A 257 -3.02 -25.47 -4.50
CA GLY A 257 -3.33 -25.59 -3.08
C GLY A 257 -4.75 -26.11 -2.85
N PRO A 258 -5.03 -26.74 -1.71
CA PRO A 258 -6.36 -27.27 -1.39
C PRO A 258 -7.40 -26.16 -1.14
N SER A 259 -6.94 -24.92 -0.92
CA SER A 259 -7.77 -23.72 -0.76
C SER A 259 -7.48 -22.70 -1.86
N SER A 260 -7.50 -23.17 -3.11
CA SER A 260 -7.39 -22.34 -4.31
C SER A 260 -8.73 -21.82 -4.81
N GLY A 261 -8.73 -20.68 -5.49
CA GLY A 261 -9.92 -20.10 -6.11
C GLY A 261 -9.60 -19.18 -7.29
N LEU A 262 -10.65 -18.64 -7.89
CA LEU A 262 -10.58 -17.72 -9.02
C LEU A 262 -11.37 -16.46 -8.68
N SER A 263 -10.77 -15.28 -8.85
CA SER A 263 -11.44 -14.00 -8.65
C SER A 263 -10.95 -13.01 -9.69
N LEU A 264 -11.89 -12.33 -10.37
CA LEU A 264 -11.57 -11.39 -11.47
C LEU A 264 -10.67 -12.01 -12.55
N GLY A 265 -10.89 -13.30 -12.85
CA GLY A 265 -10.06 -14.04 -13.81
C GLY A 265 -8.68 -14.45 -13.29
N ALA A 266 -8.29 -14.06 -12.07
CA ALA A 266 -7.00 -14.38 -11.46
C ALA A 266 -7.10 -15.52 -10.44
N GLU A 267 -6.23 -16.52 -10.59
CA GLU A 267 -6.11 -17.63 -9.65
C GLU A 267 -5.34 -17.21 -8.39
N TYR A 268 -5.77 -17.73 -7.25
CA TYR A 268 -5.16 -17.51 -5.95
C TYR A 268 -5.23 -18.77 -5.08
N CYS A 269 -4.44 -18.80 -4.02
CA CYS A 269 -4.57 -19.79 -2.95
C CYS A 269 -4.41 -19.14 -1.57
N ILE A 270 -4.90 -19.84 -0.54
CA ILE A 270 -4.95 -19.34 0.83
C ILE A 270 -4.35 -20.38 1.79
N VAL A 271 -3.54 -19.91 2.73
CA VAL A 271 -3.13 -20.63 3.94
C VAL A 271 -3.67 -19.91 5.16
N THR A 272 -4.11 -20.67 6.16
CA THR A 272 -4.45 -20.15 7.49
C THR A 272 -3.43 -20.64 8.50
N ALA A 273 -2.64 -19.73 9.05
CA ALA A 273 -1.78 -19.99 10.20
C ALA A 273 -2.60 -19.83 11.49
N LYS A 274 -2.73 -20.89 12.27
CA LYS A 274 -3.61 -20.93 13.46
C LYS A 274 -2.88 -20.44 14.70
N ASN A 275 -3.62 -19.89 15.68
CA ASN A 275 -3.10 -19.61 17.03
C ASN A 275 -1.76 -18.84 17.06
N HIS A 276 -1.66 -17.76 16.27
CA HIS A 276 -0.46 -16.93 16.09
C HIS A 276 0.77 -17.67 15.54
N ALA A 277 0.59 -18.84 14.91
CA ALA A 277 1.65 -19.54 14.21
C ALA A 277 2.28 -18.66 13.13
N LYS A 278 3.55 -18.93 12.86
CA LYS A 278 4.36 -18.17 11.91
C LYS A 278 4.35 -18.84 10.55
N ALA A 279 4.18 -18.03 9.52
CA ALA A 279 4.25 -18.44 8.14
C ALA A 279 5.16 -17.51 7.35
N LYS A 280 5.71 -18.02 6.27
CA LYS A 280 6.60 -17.32 5.36
C LYS A 280 6.05 -17.39 3.95
N ILE A 281 6.08 -16.27 3.24
CA ILE A 281 5.96 -16.24 1.78
C ILE A 281 7.39 -16.38 1.24
N GLU A 282 7.71 -17.49 0.59
CA GLU A 282 8.99 -17.67 -0.10
C GLU A 282 8.88 -17.18 -1.54
N VAL A 283 9.79 -16.31 -1.94
CA VAL A 283 10.00 -15.91 -3.34
C VAL A 283 11.10 -16.78 -3.94
N PHE A 284 10.89 -17.35 -5.13
CA PHE A 284 11.89 -18.20 -5.80
C PHE A 284 11.92 -17.98 -7.32
N GLU A 285 13.07 -18.17 -7.96
CA GLU A 285 13.22 -18.13 -9.42
C GLU A 285 12.98 -19.53 -10.04
N VAL A 286 12.63 -19.59 -11.33
CA VAL A 286 12.30 -20.84 -12.06
C VAL A 286 13.23 -21.17 -13.22
#